data_AF-A0A963Z5C3-F1
#
_entry.id   AF-A0A963Z5C3-F1
#
_cell.length_a   1.000
_cell.length_b   1.000
_cell.length_c   1.000
_cell.angle_alpha   90.00
_cell.angle_beta   90.00
_cell.angle_gamma   90.00
#
_symmetry.space_group_name_H-M   'P 1'
#
loop_
_entity.id
_entity.type
_entity.pdbx_description
1 polymer ?
#
loop_
_entity_poly.entity_id
_entity_poly.type
_entity_poly.pdbx_seq_one_letter_code
_entity_poly.pdbx_strand_id
1 'polypeptide(L)'
;MVAALVQEREQVNARHAGARKALLLDMLAEAGRNPALAKILQQNSRCARTLLADLMRKGQEQNRVDPGLDPELAATILIGVMDGSKTMV
;
A
#
# COMPACT_ATOMS: atom_id res chain seq x y z
N MET A 1 24.84 -7.04 -20.93
CA MET A 1 25.10 -7.25 -19.49
C MET A 1 24.12 -6.48 -18.60
N VAL A 2 23.94 -5.16 -18.77
CA VAL A 2 22.97 -4.36 -17.99
C VAL A 2 21.52 -4.84 -18.14
N ALA A 3 21.08 -5.14 -19.37
CA ALA A 3 19.71 -5.63 -19.60
C ALA A 3 19.42 -6.97 -18.89
N ALA A 4 20.41 -7.88 -18.82
CA ALA A 4 20.26 -9.16 -18.14
C ALA A 4 20.11 -8.99 -16.61
N LEU A 5 20.87 -8.05 -16.01
CA LEU A 5 20.76 -7.74 -14.58
C LEU A 5 19.44 -7.04 -14.22
N VAL A 6 18.93 -6.17 -15.11
CA VAL A 6 17.60 -5.55 -14.94
C VAL A 6 16.51 -6.63 -15.01
N GLN A 7 16.60 -7.53 -15.98
CA GLN A 7 15.65 -8.63 -16.13
C GLN A 7 15.67 -9.59 -14.93
N GLU A 8 16.85 -9.90 -14.40
CA GLU A 8 16.98 -10.71 -13.18
C GLU A 8 16.35 -10.02 -11.96
N ARG A 9 16.57 -8.71 -11.81
CA ARG A 9 15.91 -7.89 -10.78
C ARG A 9 14.39 -7.90 -10.89
N GLU A 10 13.86 -7.78 -12.10
CA GLU A 10 12.42 -7.85 -12.35
C GLU A 10 11.83 -9.22 -12.00
N GLN A 11 12.52 -10.31 -12.36
CA GLN A 11 12.09 -11.67 -12.02
C GLN A 11 12.10 -11.92 -10.51
N VAL A 12 13.15 -11.50 -9.81
CA VAL A 12 13.23 -11.61 -8.35
C VAL A 12 12.13 -10.78 -7.69
N ASN A 13 11.86 -9.57 -8.19
CA ASN A 13 10.80 -8.72 -7.68
C ASN A 13 9.41 -9.33 -7.91
N ALA A 14 9.16 -9.93 -9.09
CA ALA A 14 7.90 -10.61 -9.40
C ALA A 14 7.68 -11.85 -8.50
N ARG A 15 8.72 -12.65 -8.25
CA ARG A 15 8.66 -13.79 -7.30
C ARG A 15 8.32 -13.33 -5.89
N HIS A 16 8.98 -12.28 -5.41
CA HIS A 16 8.67 -11.70 -4.10
C HIS A 16 7.28 -11.08 -4.03
N ALA A 17 6.79 -10.47 -5.11
CA ALA A 17 5.43 -9.97 -5.19
C ALA A 17 4.41 -11.10 -5.04
N GLY A 18 4.62 -12.24 -5.71
CA GLY A 18 3.78 -13.43 -5.58
C GLY A 18 3.76 -13.99 -4.15
N ALA A 19 4.94 -14.21 -3.56
CA ALA A 19 5.05 -14.71 -2.18
C ALA A 19 4.41 -13.76 -1.15
N ARG A 20 4.57 -12.44 -1.35
CA ARG A 20 3.95 -11.42 -0.49
C ARG A 20 2.42 -11.42 -0.62
N LYS A 21 1.87 -11.60 -1.82
CA LYS A 21 0.42 -11.71 -2.04
C LYS A 21 -0.15 -12.92 -1.29
N ALA A 22 0.51 -14.08 -1.38
CA ALA A 22 0.08 -15.30 -0.68
C ALA A 22 0.08 -15.12 0.85
N LEU A 23 1.18 -14.60 1.41
CA LEU A 23 1.27 -14.32 2.85
C LEU A 23 0.19 -13.33 3.32
N LEU A 24 -0.11 -12.30 2.51
CA LEU A 24 -1.16 -11.32 2.85
C LEU A 24 -2.53 -11.99 2.94
N LEU A 25 -2.85 -12.91 2.02
CA LEU A 25 -4.10 -13.65 2.06
C LEU A 25 -4.19 -14.55 3.29
N ASP A 26 -3.11 -15.25 3.64
CA ASP A 26 -3.06 -16.07 4.85
C ASP A 26 -3.26 -15.22 6.11
N MET A 27 -2.60 -14.05 6.19
CA MET A 27 -2.78 -13.12 7.31
C MET A 27 -4.22 -12.58 7.39
N LEU A 28 -4.85 -12.27 6.25
CA LEU A 28 -6.24 -11.82 6.22
C LEU A 28 -7.21 -12.94 6.64
N ALA A 29 -6.97 -14.17 6.21
CA ALA A 29 -7.77 -15.33 6.61
C ALA A 29 -7.66 -15.59 8.13
N GLU A 30 -6.44 -15.52 8.67
CA GLU A 30 -6.17 -15.73 10.09
C GLU A 30 -6.69 -14.57 10.96
N ALA A 31 -6.68 -13.34 10.46
CA ALA A 31 -7.24 -12.19 11.18
C ALA A 31 -8.73 -12.35 11.52
N GLY A 32 -9.49 -13.14 10.74
CA GLY A 32 -10.87 -13.49 11.07
C GLY A 32 -11.02 -14.36 12.32
N ARG A 33 -9.96 -15.06 12.74
CA ARG A 33 -9.93 -15.97 13.90
C ARG A 33 -9.00 -15.50 15.02
N ASN A 34 -8.06 -14.60 14.72
CA ASN A 34 -7.07 -14.06 15.64
C ASN A 34 -7.21 -12.54 15.77
N PRO A 35 -7.88 -12.05 16.85
CA PRO A 35 -8.09 -10.62 17.07
C PRO A 35 -6.80 -9.80 17.24
N ALA A 36 -5.71 -10.41 17.73
CA ALA A 36 -4.43 -9.72 17.86
C ALA A 36 -3.83 -9.44 16.47
N LEU A 37 -3.92 -10.41 15.55
CA LEU A 37 -3.49 -10.22 14.18
C LEU A 37 -4.37 -9.20 13.44
N ALA A 38 -5.69 -9.25 13.64
CA ALA A 38 -6.60 -8.24 13.07
C ALA A 38 -6.22 -6.82 13.49
N LYS A 39 -5.87 -6.62 14.78
CA LYS A 39 -5.41 -5.33 15.30
C LYS A 39 -4.11 -4.87 14.66
N ILE A 40 -3.15 -5.77 14.45
CA ILE A 40 -1.89 -5.46 13.76
C ILE A 40 -2.16 -5.00 12.32
N LEU A 41 -2.99 -5.73 11.58
CA LEU A 41 -3.33 -5.36 10.20
C LEU A 41 -4.06 -4.01 10.15
N GLN A 42 -5.01 -3.78 11.05
CA GLN A 42 -5.73 -2.50 11.13
C GLN A 42 -4.80 -1.32 11.45
N GLN A 43 -3.86 -1.52 12.38
CA GLN A 43 -2.84 -0.51 12.71
C GLN A 43 -1.92 -0.23 11.52
N ASN A 44 -1.50 -1.27 10.79
CA ASN A 44 -0.68 -1.11 9.59
C ASN A 44 -1.42 -0.31 8.50
N SER A 45 -2.68 -0.66 8.21
CA SER A 45 -3.50 0.09 7.25
C SER A 45 -3.74 1.54 7.69
N ARG A 46 -3.89 1.79 9.00
CA ARG A 46 -4.01 3.15 9.54
C ARG A 46 -2.71 3.93 9.36
N CYS A 47 -1.57 3.33 9.67
CA CYS A 47 -0.26 3.96 9.51
C CYS A 47 -0.01 4.39 8.05
N ALA A 48 -0.29 3.51 7.08
CA ALA A 48 -0.16 3.83 5.66
C ALA A 48 -1.05 5.01 5.23
N ARG A 49 -2.31 5.05 5.68
CA ARG A 49 -3.21 6.20 5.44
C ARG A 49 -2.68 7.49 6.04
N THR A 50 -2.21 7.45 7.29
CA THR A 50 -1.66 8.62 7.97
C THR A 50 -0.44 9.16 7.24
N LEU A 51 0.50 8.31 6.85
CA LEU A 51 1.70 8.73 6.11
C LEU A 51 1.35 9.40 4.78
N LEU A 52 0.36 8.88 4.05
CA LEU A 52 -0.06 9.47 2.78
C LEU A 52 -0.80 10.81 3.01
N ALA A 53 -1.67 10.90 4.00
CA ALA A 53 -2.33 12.17 4.37
C ALA A 53 -1.31 13.23 4.80
N ASP A 54 -0.28 12.86 5.58
CA ASP A 54 0.81 13.76 5.98
C ASP A 54 1.59 14.26 4.76
N LEU A 55 1.84 13.40 3.78
CA LEU A 55 2.49 13.79 2.53
C LEU A 55 1.62 14.77 1.74
N MET A 56 0.30 14.56 1.70
CA MET A 56 -0.64 15.45 1.02
C MET A 56 -0.69 16.82 1.70
N ARG A 57 -0.73 16.88 3.04
CA ARG A 57 -0.66 18.13 3.80
C ARG A 57 0.62 18.91 3.50
N LYS A 58 1.78 18.24 3.47
CA LYS A 58 3.04 18.87 3.03
C LYS A 58 2.97 19.39 1.58
N GLY A 59 2.28 18.68 0.70
CA GLY A 59 2.03 19.13 -0.66
C GLY A 59 1.15 20.39 -0.72
N GLN A 60 0.13 20.48 0.13
CA GLN A 60 -0.74 21.66 0.23
C GLN A 60 0.02 22.89 0.76
N GLU A 61 0.85 22.72 1.80
CA GLU A 61 1.74 23.77 2.32
C GLU A 61 2.67 24.33 1.24
N GLN A 62 3.06 23.48 0.27
CA GLN A 62 3.92 23.84 -0.85
C GLN A 62 3.15 24.34 -2.09
N ASN A 63 1.82 24.48 -2.01
CA ASN A 63 0.93 24.80 -3.14
C ASN A 63 1.03 23.81 -4.33
N ARG A 64 1.42 22.56 -4.06
CA ARG A 64 1.52 21.47 -5.06
C ARG A 64 0.27 20.59 -5.11
N VAL A 65 -0.56 20.66 -4.08
CA VAL A 65 -1.85 19.96 -3.94
C VAL A 65 -2.90 21.01 -3.61
N ASP A 66 -4.11 20.84 -4.15
CA ASP A 66 -5.24 21.74 -3.88
C ASP A 66 -5.50 21.84 -2.36
N PRO A 67 -5.46 23.04 -1.75
CA PRO A 67 -5.71 23.23 -0.33
C PRO A 67 -7.17 22.92 0.08
N GLY A 68 -8.11 22.88 -0.86
CA GLY A 68 -9.50 22.48 -0.61
C GLY A 68 -9.73 20.97 -0.52
N LEU A 69 -8.72 20.15 -0.83
CA LEU A 69 -8.81 18.70 -0.78
C LEU A 69 -8.67 18.18 0.66
N ASP A 70 -9.57 17.29 1.08
CA ASP A 70 -9.44 16.54 2.34
C ASP A 70 -8.31 15.49 2.22
N PRO A 71 -7.18 15.64 2.94
CA PRO A 71 -6.03 14.75 2.83
C PRO A 71 -6.32 13.31 3.28
N GLU A 72 -7.14 13.14 4.32
CA GLU A 72 -7.48 11.85 4.90
C GLU A 72 -8.41 11.05 3.98
N LEU A 73 -9.42 11.71 3.41
CA LEU A 73 -10.33 11.12 2.43
C LEU A 73 -9.58 10.76 1.15
N ALA A 74 -8.77 11.68 0.63
CA ALA A 74 -8.00 11.45 -0.59
C ALA A 74 -6.98 10.32 -0.41
N ALA A 75 -6.26 10.26 0.71
CA ALA A 75 -5.36 9.15 1.03
C ALA A 75 -6.08 7.80 1.06
N THR A 76 -7.29 7.77 1.63
CA THR A 76 -8.13 6.57 1.68
C THR A 76 -8.53 6.10 0.29
N ILE A 77 -8.98 7.01 -0.57
CA ILE A 77 -9.36 6.70 -1.97
C ILE A 77 -8.14 6.21 -2.76
N LEU A 78 -7.00 6.90 -2.67
CA LEU A 78 -5.78 6.54 -3.39
C LEU A 78 -5.27 5.16 -2.99
N ILE A 79 -5.29 4.83 -1.70
CA ILE A 79 -4.93 3.48 -1.23
C ILE A 79 -5.90 2.43 -1.80
N GLY A 80 -7.20 2.70 -1.80
CA GLY A 80 -8.19 1.81 -2.42
C GLY A 80 -7.91 1.55 -3.90
N VAL A 81 -7.59 2.59 -4.67
CA VAL A 81 -7.20 2.47 -6.08
C VAL A 81 -5.92 1.64 -6.25
N MET A 82 -4.90 1.89 -5.42
CA MET A 82 -3.64 1.12 -5.45
C MET A 82 -3.81 -0.35 -5.08
N ASP A 83 -4.73 -0.69 -4.18
CA ASP A 83 -4.98 -2.07 -3.81
C ASP A 83 -5.85 -2.78 -4.87
N GLY A 84 -6.82 -2.08 -5.46
CA GLY A 84 -7.59 -2.56 -6.60
C GLY A 84 -6.71 -2.90 -7.81
N SER A 85 -5.75 -2.04 -8.15
CA SER A 85 -4.86 -2.26 -9.31
C SER A 85 -3.97 -3.50 -9.16
N LYS A 86 -3.55 -3.85 -7.94
CA LYS A 86 -2.75 -5.07 -7.66
C LYS A 86 -3.55 -6.36 -7.82
N THR A 87 -4.89 -6.27 -7.82
CA THR A 87 -5.82 -7.40 -7.89
C THR A 87 -6.24 -7.72 -9.33
N MET A 88 -6.11 -6.76 -10.25
CA MET A 88 -6.51 -6.89 -11.66
C MET A 88 -5.42 -7.48 -12.59
N VAL A 89 -4.36 -8.07 -12.04
CA VAL A 89 -3.25 -8.73 -12.75
C VAL A 89 -2.90 -10.06 -12.11
#